data_AF-A0A8C3TS48-F1
#
_entry.id   AF-A0A8C3TS48-F1
#
_cell.length_a   1.000
_cell.length_b   1.000
_cell.length_c   1.000
_cell.angle_alpha   90.00
_cell.angle_beta   90.00
_cell.angle_gamma   90.00
#
_symmetry.space_group_name_H-M   'P 1'
#
loop_
_entity.id
_entity.type
_entity.pdbx_description
1 polymer ?
#
loop_
_entity_poly.entity_id
_entity_poly.type
_entity_poly.pdbx_seq_one_letter_code
_entity_poly.pdbx_strand_id
1 'polypeptide(L)' 'MITSILLGFLAAVLSLLGMKCTNIGLSDEDGKMKFAVTGGFLFILGGLCSMVAISWYAAMITAQFFNQHYAGTK' A
#
# COMPACT_ATOMS: atom_id res chain seq x y z
N MET A 1 4.23 -5.09 5.37
CA MET A 1 3.13 -4.65 6.25
C MET A 1 3.41 -3.29 6.88
N ILE A 2 4.44 -3.11 7.72
CA ILE A 2 4.72 -1.80 8.36
C ILE A 2 4.99 -0.69 7.32
N THR A 3 5.83 -0.97 6.32
CA THR A 3 6.11 -0.05 5.22
C THR A 3 4.86 0.31 4.42
N SER A 4 3.97 -0.66 4.18
CA SER A 4 2.67 -0.47 3.51
C SER A 4 1.77 0.49 4.28
N ILE A 5 1.75 0.39 5.62
CA ILE A 5 0.96 1.27 6.49
C ILE A 5 1.50 2.70 6.44
N LEU A 6 2.82 2.87 6.52
CA LEU A 6 3.47 4.19 6.41
C LEU A 6 3.20 4.83 5.05
N LEU A 7 3.35 4.06 3.96
CA LEU A 7 3.04 4.53 2.61
C LEU A 7 1.56 4.89 2.45
N GLY A 8 0.66 4.08 3.01
CA GLY A 8 -0.78 4.33 2.99
C GLY A 8 -1.17 5.60 3.75
N PHE A 9 -0.56 5.85 4.90
CA PHE A 9 -0.80 7.07 5.67
C PHE A 9 -0.34 8.32 4.92
N LEU A 10 0.88 8.29 4.36
CA LEU A 10 1.40 9.38 3.54
C LEU A 10 0.56 9.59 2.27
N ALA A 11 0.16 8.51 1.60
CA ALA A 11 -0.70 8.56 0.43
C ALA A 11 -2.08 9.18 0.73
N ALA A 12 -2.66 8.86 1.89
CA ALA A 12 -3.93 9.45 2.33
C ALA A 12 -3.78 10.97 2.54
N VAL A 13 -2.73 11.43 3.22
CA VAL A 13 -2.46 12.85 3.42
C VAL A 13 -2.25 13.57 2.07
N LEU A 14 -1.45 13.01 1.17
CA LEU A 14 -1.21 13.57 -0.17
C LEU A 14 -2.50 13.63 -1.01
N SER A 15 -3.35 12.60 -0.90
CA SER A 15 -4.65 12.56 -1.61
C SER A 15 -5.61 13.62 -1.07
N LEU A 16 -5.62 13.87 0.24
CA LEU A 16 -6.44 14.92 0.84
C LEU A 16 -6.02 16.32 0.38
N LEU A 17 -4.70 16.56 0.25
CA LEU A 17 -4.14 17.81 -0.25
C LEU A 17 -4.37 18.03 -1.75
N GLY A 18 -4.55 16.96 -2.53
CA GLY A 18 -4.81 17.02 -3.98
C GLY A 18 -6.27 17.33 -4.36
N MET A 19 -7.22 17.31 -3.42
CA MET A 19 -8.63 17.58 -3.72
C MET A 19 -8.87 19.06 -4.04
N LYS A 20 -9.76 19.35 -5.01
CA LYS A 20 -10.13 20.73 -5.38
C LYS A 20 -10.61 21.57 -4.19
N CYS A 21 -11.32 20.96 -3.25
CA CYS A 21 -11.85 21.62 -2.06
C CYS A 21 -10.79 21.93 -0.98
N THR A 22 -9.58 21.34 -1.06
CA THR A 22 -8.51 21.56 -0.08
C THR A 22 -7.59 22.68 -0.58
N ASN A 23 -7.69 23.88 -0.01
CA ASN A 23 -6.86 25.04 -0.37
C ASN A 23 -5.87 25.39 0.75
N ILE A 24 -4.89 24.52 0.98
CA ILE A 24 -3.77 24.79 1.91
C ILE A 24 -2.57 25.24 1.07
N GLY A 25 -2.41 26.55 0.90
CA GLY A 25 -1.22 27.17 0.28
C GLY A 25 -0.97 26.87 -1.21
N LEU A 26 -1.74 25.98 -1.83
CA LEU A 26 -1.62 25.58 -3.23
C LEU A 26 -2.76 26.21 -4.04
N SER A 27 -2.53 27.41 -4.55
CA SER A 27 -3.47 28.14 -5.43
C SER A 27 -3.45 27.63 -6.87
N ASP A 28 -2.47 26.78 -7.20
CA ASP A 28 -2.21 26.27 -8.54
C ASP A 28 -2.90 24.91 -8.76
N GLU A 29 -3.80 24.83 -9.75
CA GLU A 29 -4.55 23.61 -10.06
C GLU A 29 -3.65 22.47 -10.57
N ASP A 30 -2.56 22.79 -11.29
CA ASP A 30 -1.59 21.80 -11.79
C ASP A 30 -0.85 21.13 -10.62
N GLY A 31 -0.45 21.90 -9.61
CA GLY A 31 0.09 21.38 -8.37
C GLY A 31 -0.85 20.35 -7.72
N LYS A 32 -2.13 20.70 -7.54
CA LYS A 32 -3.13 19.82 -6.91
C LYS A 32 -3.35 18.53 -7.69
N MET A 33 -3.36 18.60 -9.02
CA MET A 33 -3.46 17.42 -9.88
C MET A 33 -2.28 16.47 -9.67
N LYS A 34 -1.05 17.00 -9.60
CA LYS A 34 0.16 16.19 -9.38
C LYS A 34 0.11 15.49 -8.02
N PHE A 35 -0.29 16.20 -6.96
CA PHE A 35 -0.45 15.61 -5.63
C PHE A 35 -1.50 14.49 -5.59
N ALA A 36 -2.65 14.67 -6.25
CA ALA A 36 -3.68 13.65 -6.33
C ALA A 36 -3.19 12.39 -7.08
N VAL A 37 -2.51 12.57 -8.22
CA VAL A 37 -1.95 11.46 -9.00
C VAL A 37 -0.86 10.72 -8.22
N THR A 38 0.07 11.46 -7.59
CA THR A 38 1.13 10.86 -6.78
C THR A 38 0.56 10.13 -5.55
N GLY A 39 -0.45 10.70 -4.89
CA GLY A 39 -1.14 10.06 -3.76
C GLY A 39 -1.80 8.74 -4.15
N GLY A 40 -2.53 8.70 -5.28
CA GLY A 40 -3.12 7.48 -5.80
C GLY A 40 -2.09 6.41 -6.17
N PHE A 41 -1.00 6.80 -6.81
CA PHE A 41 0.10 5.89 -7.17
C PHE A 41 0.74 5.26 -5.92
N LEU A 42 1.03 6.06 -4.90
CA LEU A 42 1.58 5.58 -3.62
C LEU A 42 0.61 4.64 -2.89
N PHE A 43 -0.69 4.89 -2.98
CA PHE A 43 -1.72 4.03 -2.38
C PHE A 43 -1.75 2.64 -3.05
N ILE A 44 -1.70 2.61 -4.39
CA ILE A 44 -1.63 1.37 -5.17
C ILE A 44 -0.36 0.59 -4.84
N LEU A 45 0.80 1.24 -4.82
CA LEU A 45 2.08 0.60 -4.47
C LEU A 45 2.06 0.03 -3.05
N GLY A 46 1.54 0.80 -2.09
CA GLY A 46 1.40 0.38 -0.70
C GLY A 46 0.52 -0.87 -0.56
N GLY A 47 -0.63 -0.87 -1.24
CA GLY A 47 -1.56 -2.01 -1.27
C GLY A 47 -0.95 -3.27 -1.90
N LEU A 48 -0.30 -3.13 -3.06
CA LEU A 48 0.41 -4.23 -3.73
C LEU A 48 1.49 -4.84 -2.82
N CYS A 49 2.26 -4.01 -2.12
CA CYS A 49 3.27 -4.49 -1.18
C CYS A 49 2.68 -5.35 -0.05
N SER A 50 1.53 -4.95 0.52
CA SER A 50 0.85 -5.78 1.52
C SER A 50 0.28 -7.07 0.93
N MET A 51 -0.27 -7.02 -0.29
CA MET A 51 -0.81 -8.19 -0.98
C MET A 51 0.27 -9.25 -1.18
N VAL A 52 1.44 -8.85 -1.70
CA VAL A 52 2.58 -9.74 -1.93
C VAL A 52 3.06 -10.37 -0.62
N ALA A 53 3.16 -9.58 0.46
CA ALA A 53 3.59 -10.11 1.76
C ALA A 53 2.65 -11.19 2.30
N ILE A 54 1.34 -10.99 2.17
CA ILE A 54 0.33 -11.96 2.62
C ILE A 54 0.32 -13.19 1.71
N SER A 55 0.37 -12.99 0.39
CA SER A 55 0.43 -14.10 -0.58
C SER A 55 1.66 -14.97 -0.37
N TRP A 56 2.81 -14.39 -0.05
CA TRP A 56 4.02 -15.13 0.25
C TRP A 56 3.88 -15.97 1.51
N TYR A 57 3.34 -15.38 2.58
CA TYR A 57 3.09 -16.08 3.83
C TYR A 57 2.11 -17.25 3.63
N ALA A 58 1.00 -17.02 2.93
CA ALA A 58 0.02 -18.05 2.60
C ALA A 58 0.65 -19.18 1.77
N ALA A 59 1.40 -18.85 0.71
CA ALA A 59 2.07 -19.85 -0.13
C ALA A 59 3.07 -20.70 0.66
N MET A 60 3.83 -20.09 1.58
CA MET A 60 4.72 -20.82 2.47
C MET A 60 3.94 -21.80 3.35
N ILE A 61 2.87 -21.34 4.01
CA ILE A 61 2.03 -22.20 4.86
C ILE A 61 1.46 -23.36 4.05
N THR A 62 0.88 -23.09 2.86
CA THR A 62 0.34 -24.13 1.97
C THR A 62 1.44 -25.12 1.56
N ALA A 63 2.63 -24.65 1.23
CA ALA A 63 3.76 -25.52 0.91
C ALA A 63 4.16 -26.39 2.11
N GLN A 64 4.19 -25.85 3.33
CA GLN A 64 4.47 -26.66 4.53
C GLN A 64 3.39 -27.72 4.77
N PHE A 65 2.11 -27.40 4.55
CA PHE A 65 1.00 -28.35 4.70
C PHE A 65 1.09 -29.54 3.72
N PHE A 66 1.54 -29.32 2.49
CA PHE A 66 1.67 -30.37 1.48
C PHE A 66 3.07 -31.03 1.44
N ASN A 67 4.02 -30.60 2.28
CA ASN A 67 5.32 -31.22 2.37
C ASN A 67 5.29 -32.49 3.24
N GLN A 68 5.46 -33.66 2.60
CA GLN A 68 5.42 -34.96 3.26
C GLN A 68 6.55 -35.18 4.29
N HIS A 69 7.63 -34.40 4.22
CA HIS A 69 8.77 -34.44 5.14
C HIS A 69 8.80 -33.29 6.15
N TYR A 70 7.69 -32.57 6.33
CA TYR A 70 7.64 -31.49 7.32
C TYR A 70 7.69 -32.06 8.74
N ALA A 71 8.76 -31.76 9.48
CA ALA A 71 9.02 -32.29 10.82
C ALA A 71 8.19 -31.63 11.96
N GLY A 72 7.29 -30.70 11.62
CA GLY A 72 6.36 -30.09 12.56
C GLY A 72 5.14 -30.96 12.82
N THR A 73 4.58 -30.91 14.04
CA THR A 73 3.39 -31.67 14.44
C THR A 73 2.19 -31.31 13.56
N LYS A 74 1.63 -32.33 12.91
CA LYS A 74 0.35 -32.28 12.17
C LYS A 74 -0.81 -31.88 13.08
#